data_AF-A0A060CJW5-F1
#
_entry.id   AF-A0A060CJW5-F1
#
_cell.length_a   1.000
_cell.length_b   1.000
_cell.length_c   1.000
_cell.angle_alpha   90.00
_cell.angle_beta   90.00
_cell.angle_gamma   90.00
#
_symmetry.space_group_name_H-M   'P 1'
#
loop_
_entity.id
_entity.type
_entity.pdbx_description
1 polymer ?
#
loop_
_entity_poly.entity_id
_entity_poly.type
_entity_poly.pdbx_seq_one_letter_code
_entity_poly.pdbx_strand_id
1 'polypeptide(L)' 'MRAIRRFTVRPVLPAALAALGELAGNLRWSWHPETQDVFAYVDPQLWDSTGRDPVRLLGAVAPSRLQELVGDTD' A
#
# COMPACT_ATOMS: atom_id res chain seq x y z
N MET A 1 27.01 -7.83 -21.04
CA MET A 1 25.83 -7.14 -20.44
C MET A 1 25.27 -8.01 -19.33
N ARG A 2 25.13 -7.49 -18.11
CA ARG A 2 24.56 -8.23 -16.98
C ARG A 2 23.11 -7.80 -16.83
N ALA A 3 22.16 -8.66 -17.20
CA ALA A 3 20.74 -8.38 -17.05
C ALA A 3 20.39 -8.42 -15.55
N ILE A 4 20.08 -7.25 -14.96
CA ILE A 4 19.57 -7.17 -13.60
C ILE A 4 18.06 -7.45 -13.68
N ARG A 5 17.61 -8.57 -13.11
CA ARG A 5 16.19 -8.85 -12.93
C ARG A 5 15.75 -8.29 -11.58
N ARG A 6 14.76 -7.40 -11.58
CA ARG A 6 14.14 -6.88 -10.36
C ARG A 6 12.96 -7.77 -9.99
N PHE A 7 13.04 -8.41 -8.84
CA PHE A 7 11.90 -9.11 -8.23
C PHE A 7 11.29 -8.20 -7.18
N THR A 8 10.03 -7.84 -7.36
CA THR A 8 9.27 -7.11 -6.34
C THR A 8 8.49 -8.14 -5.54
N VAL A 9 8.87 -8.36 -4.28
CA VAL A 9 8.07 -9.15 -3.35
C VAL A 9 6.87 -8.30 -2.96
N ARG A 10 5.68 -8.77 -3.30
CA ARG A 10 4.43 -8.16 -2.85
C ARG A 10 4.00 -8.89 -1.59
N PRO A 11 3.82 -8.19 -0.45
CA PRO A 11 3.27 -8.83 0.72
C PRO A 11 1.85 -9.32 0.41
N VAL A 12 1.54 -10.51 0.91
CA VAL A 12 0.18 -11.04 0.86
C VAL A 12 -0.65 -10.25 1.85
N LEU A 13 -1.56 -9.42 1.34
CA LEU A 13 -2.49 -8.68 2.19
C LEU A 13 -3.49 -9.65 2.84
N PRO A 14 -3.92 -9.40 4.09
CA PRO A 14 -5.07 -10.07 4.67
C PRO A 14 -6.29 -9.93 3.75
N ALA A 15 -7.16 -10.95 3.72
CA ALA A 15 -8.33 -10.96 2.83
C ALA A 15 -9.23 -9.72 3.01
N ALA A 16 -9.39 -9.24 4.25
CA ALA A 16 -10.16 -8.03 4.54
C ALA A 16 -9.56 -6.75 3.93
N LEU A 17 -8.24 -6.74 3.65
CA LEU A 17 -7.53 -5.61 3.05
C LEU A 17 -7.22 -5.83 1.55
N ALA A 18 -7.75 -6.88 0.93
CA ALA A 18 -7.48 -7.19 -0.48
C ALA A 18 -7.82 -6.02 -1.43
N ALA A 19 -8.88 -5.26 -1.11
CA ALA A 19 -9.30 -4.09 -1.86
C ALA A 19 -8.22 -2.99 -1.92
N LEU A 20 -7.35 -2.86 -0.91
CA LEU A 20 -6.22 -1.92 -0.95
C LEU A 20 -5.22 -2.29 -2.05
N GLY A 21 -5.00 -3.59 -2.28
CA GLY A 21 -4.15 -4.08 -3.36
C GLY A 21 -4.73 -3.77 -4.75
N GLU A 22 -6.05 -3.89 -4.90
CA GLU A 22 -6.76 -3.53 -6.13
C GLU A 22 -6.71 -2.02 -6.39
N LEU A 23 -6.97 -1.20 -5.36
CA LEU A 23 -6.88 0.26 -5.41
C LEU A 23 -5.46 0.72 -5.76
N ALA A 24 -4.42 0.09 -5.18
CA ALA A 24 -3.02 0.43 -5.47
C ALA A 24 -2.64 0.12 -6.91
N GLY A 25 -3.27 -0.90 -7.52
CA GLY A 25 -3.11 -1.25 -8.93
C GLY A 25 -3.88 -0.33 -9.89
N ASN A 26 -4.79 0.51 -9.40
CA ASN A 26 -5.62 1.39 -10.22
C ASN A 26 -5.02 2.80 -10.29
N LEU A 27 -4.62 3.26 -11.48
CA LEU A 27 -3.97 4.57 -11.68
C LEU A 27 -4.77 5.77 -11.16
N ARG A 28 -6.09 5.62 -10.92
CA ARG A 28 -6.96 6.63 -10.30
C ARG A 28 -6.35 7.24 -9.03
N TRP A 29 -5.64 6.48 -8.20
CA TRP A 29 -5.02 7.00 -6.97
C TRP A 29 -4.08 8.19 -7.22
N SER A 30 -3.48 8.28 -8.41
CA SER A 30 -2.50 9.34 -8.72
C SER A 30 -3.13 10.73 -8.85
N TRP A 31 -4.46 10.83 -9.00
CA TRP A 31 -5.18 12.11 -9.12
C TRP A 31 -6.47 12.18 -8.28
N HIS A 32 -6.76 11.17 -7.45
CA HIS A 32 -7.99 11.10 -6.67
C HIS A 32 -7.68 11.26 -5.17
N PRO A 33 -7.88 12.46 -4.58
CA PRO A 33 -7.47 12.77 -3.22
C PRO A 33 -8.00 11.79 -2.18
N GLU A 34 -9.28 11.41 -2.26
CA GLU A 34 -9.90 10.51 -1.28
C GLU A 34 -9.27 9.11 -1.32
N THR A 35 -8.71 8.69 -2.46
CA THR A 35 -7.97 7.43 -2.54
C THR A 35 -6.57 7.58 -1.95
N GLN A 36 -5.94 8.76 -2.08
CA GLN A 36 -4.68 9.06 -1.42
C GLN A 36 -4.84 9.11 0.11
N ASP A 37 -5.96 9.65 0.60
CA ASP A 37 -6.28 9.71 2.02
C ASP A 37 -6.40 8.31 2.64
N VAL A 38 -7.02 7.36 1.92
CA VAL A 38 -7.06 5.94 2.34
C VAL A 38 -5.65 5.38 2.52
N PHE A 39 -4.73 5.64 1.60
CA PHE A 39 -3.34 5.18 1.73
C PHE A 39 -2.57 5.93 2.82
N ALA A 40 -2.82 7.22 3.00
CA ALA A 40 -2.25 7.99 4.09
C ALA A 40 -2.71 7.48 5.46
N TYR A 41 -3.95 7.00 5.59
CA TYR A 41 -4.50 6.44 6.81
C TYR A 41 -3.80 5.15 7.26
N VAL A 42 -3.34 4.33 6.30
CA VAL A 42 -2.62 3.08 6.59
C VAL A 42 -1.37 3.35 7.45
N ASP A 43 -0.53 4.27 6.98
CA ASP A 43 0.63 4.78 7.71
C ASP A 43 1.10 6.12 7.08
N PRO A 44 0.85 7.27 7.73
CA PRO A 44 1.16 8.59 7.16
C PRO A 44 2.67 8.80 6.92
N GLN A 45 3.51 8.27 7.80
CA GLN A 45 4.96 8.46 7.71
C GLN A 45 5.55 7.62 6.58
N LEU A 46 5.09 6.37 6.44
CA LEU A 46 5.44 5.51 5.31
C LEU A 46 4.87 6.06 3.99
N TRP A 47 3.67 6.65 4.02
CA TRP A 47 3.06 7.25 2.83
C TRP A 47 3.94 8.36 2.25
N ASP A 48 4.38 9.30 3.08
CA ASP A 48 5.26 10.38 2.61
C ASP A 48 6.67 9.85 2.25
N SER A 49 7.26 8.96 3.05
CA SER A 49 8.62 8.45 2.78
C SER A 49 8.72 7.54 1.57
N THR A 50 7.62 6.91 1.14
CA THR A 50 7.55 6.12 -0.10
C THR A 50 7.29 6.97 -1.34
N GLY A 51 7.15 8.29 -1.18
CA GLY A 51 6.84 9.21 -2.27
C GLY A 51 5.39 9.12 -2.73
N ARG A 52 4.48 8.76 -1.82
CA ARG A 52 3.04 8.60 -2.10
C ARG A 52 2.75 7.54 -3.16
N ASP A 53 3.51 6.45 -3.12
CA ASP A 53 3.34 5.27 -3.98
C ASP A 53 2.66 4.15 -3.16
N PRO A 54 1.40 3.80 -3.46
CA PRO A 54 0.64 2.85 -2.65
C PRO A 54 1.19 1.43 -2.74
N VAL A 55 1.86 1.07 -3.85
CA VAL A 55 2.48 -0.25 -3.98
C VAL A 55 3.71 -0.35 -3.08
N ARG A 56 4.50 0.72 -2.97
CA ARG A 56 5.64 0.77 -2.05
C ARG A 56 5.21 0.84 -0.60
N LEU A 57 4.18 1.63 -0.28
CA LEU A 57 3.58 1.70 1.04
C LEU A 57 3.17 0.31 1.52
N LEU A 58 2.32 -0.38 0.76
CA LEU A 58 1.83 -1.71 1.13
C LEU A 58 2.97 -2.74 1.21
N GLY A 59 4.03 -2.56 0.40
CA GLY A 59 5.25 -3.35 0.44
C GLY A 59 6.13 -3.15 1.68
N ALA A 60 6.02 -2.00 2.34
CA ALA A 60 6.90 -1.60 3.44
C ALA A 60 6.19 -1.55 4.81
N VAL A 61 4.85 -1.52 4.82
CA VAL A 61 4.05 -1.60 6.05
C VAL A 61 4.31 -2.92 6.78
N ALA A 62 4.48 -2.82 8.10
CA ALA A 62 4.68 -3.98 8.95
C ALA A 62 3.42 -4.87 8.99
N PRO A 63 3.57 -6.21 9.02
CA PRO A 63 2.43 -7.12 9.12
C PRO A 63 1.52 -6.87 10.34
N SER A 64 2.08 -6.45 11.48
CA SER A 64 1.30 -6.10 12.69
C SER A 64 0.35 -4.94 12.44
N ARG A 65 0.80 -3.90 11.72
CA ARG A 65 -0.04 -2.75 11.36
C ARG A 65 -1.17 -3.16 10.42
N LEU A 66 -0.93 -4.07 9.48
CA LEU A 66 -2.00 -4.63 8.64
C LEU A 66 -3.03 -5.40 9.49
N GLN A 67 -2.60 -6.14 10.51
CA GLN A 67 -3.54 -6.85 11.39
C GLN A 67 -4.38 -5.88 12.23
N GLU A 68 -3.80 -4.79 12.72
CA GLU A 68 -4.55 -3.73 13.41
C GLU A 68 -5.65 -3.15 12.51
N LEU A 69 -5.31 -2.83 11.25
CA LEU A 69 -6.24 -2.28 10.27
C LEU A 69 -7.38 -3.24 9.89
N VAL A 70 -7.18 -4.56 10.00
CA VAL A 70 -8.27 -5.54 9.77
C VAL A 70 -9.38 -5.40 10.82
N GLY A 71 -9.04 -4.99 12.03
CA GLY A 71 -9.99 -4.77 13.12
C GLY A 71 -10.54 -3.34 13.20
N ASP A 72 -10.12 -2.47 12.28
CA ASP A 72 -10.53 -1.07 12.25
C ASP A 72 -11.87 -0.91 11.51
N THR A 73 -12.74 -0.06 12.03
CA THR A 73 -14.13 0.11 11.56
C THR A 73 -14.51 1.54 11.22
N ASP A 74 -13.56 2.47 11.26
CA ASP A 74 -13.78 3.84 10.78
C ASP A 74 -13.91 3.93 9.24
#